data_AF-A0A1F3MQC7-F1
#
_entry.id   AF-A0A1F3MQC7-F1
#
_cell.length_a   1.000
_cell.length_b   1.000
_cell.length_c   1.000
_cell.angle_alpha   90.00
_cell.angle_beta   90.00
_cell.angle_gamma   90.00
#
_symmetry.space_group_name_H-M   'P 1'
#
loop_
_entity.id
_entity.type
_entity.pdbx_description
1 polymer ?
#
loop_
_entity_poly.entity_id
_entity_poly.type
_entity_poly.pdbx_seq_one_letter_code
_entity_poly.pdbx_strand_id
1 'polypeptide(L)'
;MKPVDDFIRDNRELFSTDDPPEGHLDRFYNKLEASGSPGKVRTLSMILKIAAVLVIGLFLSALLYEGFSLYRSALNGDSCLNKELCEAEDFYSKQAETYYHQIEKMPFDNDPQTRKEILKELREMDAQVAGMKEDLKQNPNDERIIHTIINYYQEKIDLMDMIIARTSVSTNAIL
;
A
#
# COMPACT_ATOMS: atom_id res chain seq x y z
N MET A 1 45.24 -21.85 57.42
CA MET A 1 44.41 -22.61 56.47
C MET A 1 44.83 -24.06 56.58
N LYS A 2 43.88 -24.98 56.79
CA LYS A 2 44.20 -26.41 56.76
C LYS A 2 44.64 -26.76 55.32
N PRO A 3 45.74 -27.51 55.11
CA PRO A 3 46.12 -28.01 53.79
C PRO A 3 44.97 -28.80 53.17
N VAL A 4 44.91 -28.84 51.83
CA VAL A 4 43.84 -29.52 51.09
C VAL A 4 43.69 -30.98 51.51
N ASP A 5 44.80 -31.63 51.86
CA ASP A 5 44.81 -33.00 52.37
C ASP A 5 44.03 -33.15 53.69
N ASP A 6 44.13 -32.17 54.60
CA ASP A 6 43.35 -32.15 55.84
C ASP A 6 41.87 -31.89 55.55
N PHE A 7 41.55 -31.03 54.57
CA PHE A 7 40.16 -30.78 54.17
C PHE A 7 39.51 -32.04 53.57
N ILE A 8 40.22 -32.76 52.70
CA ILE A 8 39.75 -34.01 52.10
C ILE A 8 39.59 -35.08 53.19
N ARG A 9 40.55 -35.18 54.12
CA ARG A 9 40.48 -36.15 55.23
C ARG A 9 39.31 -35.85 56.17
N ASP A 10 39.10 -34.58 56.52
CA ASP A 10 38.02 -34.15 57.41
C ASP A 10 36.63 -34.28 56.76
N ASN A 11 36.55 -34.31 55.41
CA ASN A 11 35.31 -34.40 54.63
C ASN A 11 35.25 -35.69 53.79
N ARG A 12 35.90 -36.77 54.25
CA ARG A 12 36.01 -38.03 53.50
C ARG A 12 34.66 -38.52 52.97
N GLU A 13 33.59 -38.37 53.75
CA GLU A 13 32.22 -38.78 53.37
C GLU A 13 31.69 -38.09 52.10
N LEU A 14 32.07 -36.83 51.84
CA LEU A 14 31.68 -36.12 50.62
C LEU A 14 32.41 -36.61 49.37
N PHE A 15 33.58 -37.25 49.57
CA PHE A 15 34.44 -37.76 48.51
C PHE A 15 34.46 -39.30 48.45
N SER A 16 33.71 -39.97 49.33
CA SER A 16 33.48 -41.41 49.27
C SER A 16 32.71 -41.74 47.99
N THR A 17 33.05 -42.86 47.36
CA THR A 17 32.40 -43.38 46.14
C THR A 17 31.08 -44.09 46.43
N ASP A 18 30.50 -43.86 47.61
CA ASP A 18 29.21 -44.41 48.00
C ASP A 18 28.08 -43.63 47.29
N ASP A 19 26.93 -44.27 47.14
CA ASP A 19 25.78 -43.71 46.43
C ASP A 19 25.38 -42.32 46.98
N PRO A 20 24.87 -41.40 46.14
CA PRO A 20 24.47 -40.08 46.56
C PRO A 20 23.41 -40.14 47.68
N PRO A 21 23.33 -39.13 48.56
CA PRO A 21 22.34 -39.11 49.64
C PRO A 21 20.92 -39.30 49.11
N GLU A 22 20.09 -40.02 49.87
CA GLU A 22 18.70 -40.28 49.51
C GLU A 22 17.96 -39.00 49.05
N GLY A 23 17.11 -39.18 48.04
CA GLY A 23 16.36 -38.09 47.41
C GLY A 23 17.20 -37.16 46.51
N HIS A 24 18.46 -37.46 46.22
CA HIS A 24 19.25 -36.69 45.25
C HIS A 24 18.58 -36.66 43.86
N LEU A 25 18.10 -37.81 43.39
CA LEU A 25 17.40 -37.91 42.11
C LEU A 25 16.11 -37.08 42.11
N ASP A 26 15.32 -37.13 43.18
CA ASP A 26 14.10 -36.33 43.30
C ASP A 26 14.39 -34.83 43.28
N ARG A 27 15.43 -34.38 43.99
CA ARG A 27 15.88 -32.97 43.95
C ARG A 27 16.36 -32.58 42.55
N PHE A 28 17.04 -33.49 41.85
CA PHE A 28 17.50 -33.27 40.49
C PHE A 28 16.32 -33.16 39.50
N TYR A 29 15.36 -34.08 39.55
CA TYR A 29 14.17 -34.06 38.71
C TYR A 29 13.30 -32.82 38.96
N ASN A 30 13.06 -32.46 40.22
CA ASN A 30 12.33 -31.24 40.57
C ASN A 30 13.00 -29.97 40.01
N LYS A 31 14.34 -29.91 40.02
CA LYS A 31 15.09 -28.78 39.45
C LYS A 31 15.05 -28.76 37.92
N LEU A 32 15.04 -29.93 37.29
CA LEU A 32 14.92 -30.07 35.84
C LEU A 32 13.54 -29.60 35.36
N GLU A 33 12.46 -30.03 36.02
CA GLU A 33 11.09 -29.62 35.69
C GLU A 33 10.86 -28.11 35.90
N ALA A 34 11.37 -27.55 37.00
CA ALA A 34 11.29 -26.10 37.26
C ALA A 34 12.04 -25.26 36.22
N SER A 35 13.11 -25.81 35.62
CA SER A 35 13.89 -25.14 34.57
C SER A 35 13.30 -25.31 33.16
N GLY A 36 12.32 -26.21 32.98
CA GLY A 36 11.81 -26.67 31.69
C GLY A 36 10.68 -25.84 31.09
N SER A 37 10.19 -24.77 31.73
CA SER A 37 9.15 -23.94 31.10
C SER A 37 9.78 -22.77 30.32
N PRO A 38 9.80 -22.81 28.96
CA PRO A 38 10.07 -21.61 28.20
C PRO A 38 8.87 -20.68 28.38
N GLY A 39 9.00 -19.75 29.31
CA GLY A 39 7.97 -18.77 29.64
C GLY A 39 7.45 -18.07 28.39
N LYS A 40 6.12 -17.91 28.36
CA LYS A 40 5.26 -17.16 27.43
C LYS A 40 5.84 -15.83 26.88
N VAL A 41 6.82 -15.26 27.58
CA VAL A 41 7.63 -14.09 27.17
C VAL A 41 8.41 -14.30 25.87
N ARG A 42 8.90 -15.50 25.56
CA ARG A 42 9.70 -15.72 24.33
C ARG A 42 8.85 -15.66 23.06
N THR A 43 7.63 -16.19 23.09
CA THR A 43 6.72 -16.17 21.93
C THR A 43 6.13 -14.78 21.70
N LEU A 44 5.78 -14.05 22.76
CA LEU A 44 5.29 -12.67 22.64
C LEU A 44 6.36 -11.73 22.05
N SER A 45 7.62 -11.86 22.48
CA SER A 45 8.74 -11.11 21.90
C SER A 45 8.96 -11.43 20.42
N MET A 46 8.73 -12.67 20.00
CA MET A 46 8.87 -13.07 18.60
C MET A 46 7.77 -12.48 17.73
N ILE A 47 6.51 -12.51 18.20
CA ILE A 47 5.36 -11.92 17.49
C ILE A 47 5.54 -10.40 17.34
N LEU A 48 5.98 -9.72 18.41
CA LEU A 48 6.26 -8.27 18.37
C LEU A 48 7.36 -7.91 17.36
N LYS A 49 8.42 -8.72 17.27
CA LYS A 49 9.49 -8.51 16.27
C LYS A 49 8.97 -8.68 14.85
N ILE A 50 8.14 -9.69 14.60
CA ILE A 50 7.52 -9.92 13.29
C ILE A 50 6.61 -8.74 12.93
N ALA A 51 5.76 -8.30 13.86
CA ALA A 51 4.88 -7.15 13.65
C ALA A 51 5.66 -5.86 13.36
N ALA A 52 6.74 -5.59 14.08
CA ALA A 52 7.60 -4.43 13.85
C ALA A 52 8.24 -4.45 12.45
N VAL A 53 8.74 -5.60 12.00
CA VAL A 53 9.31 -5.75 10.65
C VAL A 53 8.25 -5.53 9.58
N LEU A 54 7.03 -6.06 9.77
CA LEU A 54 5.92 -5.84 8.83
C LEU A 54 5.50 -4.38 8.76
N VAL A 55 5.37 -3.69 9.91
CA VAL A 55 5.00 -2.27 9.94
C VAL A 55 6.06 -1.42 9.27
N ILE A 56 7.35 -1.64 9.57
CA ILE A 56 8.45 -0.92 8.94
C ILE A 56 8.51 -1.24 7.44
N GLY A 57 8.34 -2.50 7.05
CA GLY A 57 8.31 -2.93 5.66
C GLY A 57 7.17 -2.30 4.87
N LEU A 58 5.95 -2.26 5.42
CA LEU A 58 4.79 -1.61 4.81
C LEU A 58 4.97 -0.10 4.74
N PHE A 59 5.50 0.53 5.79
CA PHE A 59 5.76 1.96 5.83
C PHE A 59 6.83 2.37 4.80
N LEU A 60 7.95 1.65 4.74
CA LEU A 60 8.99 1.87 3.72
C LEU A 60 8.45 1.56 2.32
N SER A 61 7.64 0.51 2.16
CA SER A 61 6.99 0.22 0.88
C SER A 61 6.06 1.35 0.45
N ALA A 62 5.31 1.98 1.35
CA ALA A 62 4.45 3.11 1.04
C ALA A 62 5.27 4.36 0.66
N LEU A 63 6.30 4.70 1.43
CA LEU A 63 7.22 5.80 1.11
C LEU A 63 7.94 5.60 -0.22
N LEU A 64 8.39 4.38 -0.48
CA LEU A 64 9.01 4.03 -1.75
C LEU A 64 7.98 4.02 -2.89
N TYR A 65 6.72 3.66 -2.66
CA TYR A 65 5.68 3.70 -3.68
C TYR A 65 5.39 5.15 -4.11
N GLU A 66 5.27 6.08 -3.16
CA GLU A 66 5.09 7.52 -3.44
C GLU A 66 6.33 8.10 -4.13
N GLY A 67 7.52 7.84 -3.59
CA GLY A 67 8.79 8.31 -4.16
C GLY A 67 9.09 7.69 -5.53
N PHE A 68 8.78 6.41 -5.74
CA PHE A 68 8.96 5.72 -7.01
C PHE A 68 7.89 6.11 -8.04
N SER A 69 6.68 6.49 -7.62
CA SER A 69 5.68 7.08 -8.53
C SER A 69 6.16 8.43 -9.05
N LEU A 70 6.62 9.32 -8.16
CA LEU A 70 7.20 10.61 -8.54
C LEU A 70 8.47 10.44 -9.40
N TYR A 71 9.31 9.47 -9.07
CA TYR A 71 10.53 9.17 -9.81
C TYR A 71 10.26 8.50 -11.17
N ARG A 72 9.23 7.66 -11.30
CA ARG A 72 8.76 7.15 -12.60
C ARG A 72 8.24 8.27 -13.49
N SER A 73 7.50 9.23 -12.94
CA SER A 73 7.09 10.43 -13.68
C SER A 73 8.27 11.32 -14.10
N ALA A 74 9.41 11.25 -13.41
CA ALA A 74 10.63 11.99 -13.75
C ALA A 74 11.59 11.23 -14.67
N LEU A 75 11.62 9.89 -14.64
CA LEU A 75 12.51 9.04 -15.45
C LEU A 75 11.90 8.60 -16.77
N ASN A 76 10.59 8.35 -16.81
CA ASN A 76 9.86 8.36 -18.08
C ASN A 76 9.80 9.84 -18.46
N GLY A 77 10.12 10.21 -19.70
CA GLY A 77 10.18 11.61 -20.16
C GLY A 77 8.83 12.36 -20.19
N ASP A 78 7.99 12.22 -19.16
CA ASP A 78 6.81 13.04 -18.86
C ASP A 78 7.21 14.35 -18.14
N SER A 79 8.45 14.81 -18.33
CA SER A 79 8.78 16.22 -18.20
C SER A 79 7.98 16.96 -19.26
N CYS A 80 6.72 17.28 -18.92
CA CYS A 80 5.84 18.27 -19.53
C CYS A 80 6.36 18.72 -20.91
N LEU A 81 6.01 17.95 -21.95
CA LEU A 81 6.47 18.20 -23.34
C LEU A 81 6.15 19.63 -23.78
N ASN A 82 5.06 20.17 -23.24
CA ASN A 82 4.62 21.55 -23.39
C ASN A 82 3.93 22.02 -22.10
N LYS A 83 4.19 23.27 -21.69
CA LYS A 83 3.64 23.89 -20.48
C LYS A 83 2.10 23.95 -20.50
N GLU A 84 1.52 24.36 -21.62
CA GLU A 84 0.08 24.48 -21.82
C GLU A 84 -0.61 23.12 -21.72
N LEU A 85 -0.02 22.08 -22.32
CA LEU A 85 -0.54 20.71 -22.23
C LEU A 85 -0.54 20.21 -20.78
N CYS A 86 0.52 20.47 -20.01
CA CYS A 86 0.60 20.05 -18.62
C CYS A 86 -0.39 20.79 -17.72
N GLU A 87 -0.59 22.09 -17.94
CA GLU A 87 -1.61 22.87 -17.21
C GLU A 87 -3.02 22.33 -17.54
N ALA A 88 -3.29 22.02 -18.81
CA ALA A 88 -4.54 21.40 -19.22
C ALA A 88 -4.75 20.02 -18.59
N GLU A 89 -3.72 19.19 -18.51
CA GLU A 89 -3.79 17.86 -17.89
C GLU A 89 -4.02 17.90 -16.37
N ASP A 90 -3.36 18.83 -15.67
CA ASP A 90 -3.58 19.03 -14.23
C ASP A 90 -5.01 19.50 -13.95
N PHE A 91 -5.53 20.44 -14.74
CA PHE A 91 -6.93 20.87 -14.66
C PHE A 91 -7.89 19.73 -14.96
N TYR A 92 -7.68 19.05 -16.10
CA TYR A 92 -8.54 17.97 -16.57
C TYR A 92 -8.59 16.81 -15.59
N SER A 93 -7.45 16.34 -15.08
CA SER A 93 -7.39 15.19 -14.16
C SER A 93 -8.21 15.43 -12.89
N LYS A 94 -8.09 16.62 -12.27
CA LYS A 94 -8.84 17.02 -11.08
C LYS A 94 -10.35 17.11 -11.35
N GLN A 95 -10.73 17.72 -12.47
CA GLN A 95 -12.14 17.92 -12.82
C GLN A 95 -12.81 16.60 -13.23
N ALA A 96 -12.13 15.80 -14.06
CA ALA A 96 -12.65 14.53 -14.55
C ALA A 96 -12.86 13.53 -13.41
N GLU A 97 -11.94 13.42 -12.45
CA GLU A 97 -12.11 12.57 -11.27
C GLU A 97 -13.38 12.93 -10.49
N THR A 98 -13.59 14.23 -10.27
CA THR A 98 -14.79 14.75 -9.60
C THR A 98 -16.06 14.38 -10.37
N TYR A 99 -16.06 14.55 -11.69
CA TYR A 99 -17.21 14.26 -12.54
C TYR A 99 -17.51 12.77 -12.68
N TYR A 100 -16.48 11.92 -12.80
CA TYR A 100 -16.65 10.47 -12.78
C TYR A 100 -17.34 10.01 -11.51
N HIS A 101 -16.91 10.50 -10.35
CA HIS A 101 -17.54 10.16 -9.08
C HIS A 101 -18.99 10.64 -8.97
N GLN A 102 -19.31 11.82 -9.52
CA GLN A 102 -20.69 12.30 -9.56
C GLN A 102 -21.55 11.41 -10.45
N ILE A 103 -21.12 11.13 -11.68
CA ILE A 103 -21.82 10.27 -12.64
C ILE A 103 -22.03 8.87 -12.06
N GLU A 104 -21.03 8.28 -11.39
CA GLU A 104 -21.19 6.96 -10.77
C GLU A 104 -22.29 6.93 -9.71
N LYS A 105 -22.40 7.99 -8.91
CA LYS A 105 -23.34 8.10 -7.78
C LYS A 105 -24.74 8.58 -8.20
N MET A 106 -24.91 9.06 -9.43
CA MET A 106 -26.20 9.56 -9.91
C MET A 106 -27.25 8.45 -10.02
N PRO A 107 -28.51 8.73 -9.65
CA PRO A 107 -29.63 7.85 -9.95
C PRO A 107 -29.95 8.00 -11.44
N PHE A 108 -29.47 7.07 -12.26
CA PHE A 108 -30.00 6.90 -13.61
C PHE A 108 -31.34 6.18 -13.45
N ASP A 109 -32.44 6.93 -13.61
CA ASP A 109 -33.79 6.44 -13.43
C ASP A 109 -34.02 5.14 -14.22
N ASN A 110 -34.05 4.01 -13.51
CA ASN A 110 -34.33 2.66 -14.00
C ASN A 110 -33.50 2.12 -15.20
N ASP A 111 -32.40 2.77 -15.60
CA ASP A 111 -31.52 2.27 -16.67
C ASP A 111 -30.03 2.20 -16.28
N PRO A 112 -29.60 1.09 -15.64
CA PRO A 112 -28.19 0.82 -15.37
C PRO A 112 -27.33 0.63 -16.62
N GLN A 113 -27.91 0.27 -17.77
CA GLN A 113 -27.15 0.06 -19.01
C GLN A 113 -26.72 1.39 -19.61
N THR A 114 -27.61 2.38 -19.65
CA THR A 114 -27.28 3.74 -20.10
C THR A 114 -26.08 4.32 -19.35
N ARG A 115 -26.02 4.17 -18.02
CA ARG A 115 -24.84 4.59 -17.23
C ARG A 115 -23.56 3.90 -17.69
N LYS A 116 -23.62 2.59 -17.89
CA LYS A 116 -22.47 1.79 -18.28
C LYS A 116 -21.97 2.17 -19.67
N GLU A 117 -22.87 2.45 -20.60
CA GLU A 117 -22.55 2.93 -21.95
C GLU A 117 -21.89 4.31 -21.91
N ILE A 118 -22.44 5.25 -21.14
CA ILE A 118 -21.83 6.58 -20.93
C ILE A 118 -20.42 6.46 -20.35
N LEU A 119 -20.24 5.67 -19.28
CA LEU A 119 -18.92 5.48 -18.69
C LEU A 119 -17.95 4.77 -19.62
N LYS A 120 -18.44 3.89 -20.51
CA LYS A 120 -17.63 3.26 -21.55
C LYS A 120 -17.16 4.30 -22.56
N GLU A 121 -18.06 5.14 -23.07
CA GLU A 121 -17.74 6.22 -24.01
C GLU A 121 -16.67 7.16 -23.44
N LEU A 122 -16.85 7.62 -22.18
CA LEU A 122 -15.89 8.50 -21.52
C LEU A 122 -14.49 7.87 -21.40
N ARG A 123 -14.41 6.55 -21.17
CA ARG A 123 -13.12 5.83 -21.16
C ARG A 123 -12.53 5.65 -22.56
N GLU A 124 -13.37 5.50 -23.58
CA GLU A 124 -12.89 5.46 -24.97
C GLU A 124 -12.28 6.81 -25.37
N MET A 125 -12.85 7.92 -24.89
CA MET A 125 -12.24 9.24 -25.02
C MET A 125 -10.85 9.31 -24.34
N ASP A 126 -10.68 8.74 -23.13
CA ASP A 126 -9.36 8.69 -22.47
C ASP A 126 -8.33 7.90 -23.30
N ALA A 127 -8.77 6.81 -23.94
CA ALA A 127 -7.92 6.00 -24.80
C ALA A 127 -7.50 6.76 -26.08
N GLN A 128 -8.36 7.60 -26.66
CA GLN A 128 -8.00 8.44 -27.81
C GLN A 128 -6.91 9.44 -27.44
N VAL A 129 -7.00 10.07 -26.27
CA VAL A 129 -5.95 10.97 -25.78
C VAL A 129 -4.63 10.23 -25.57
N ALA A 130 -4.66 9.02 -25.00
CA ALA A 130 -3.46 8.20 -24.85
C ALA A 130 -2.79 7.88 -26.21
N GLY A 131 -3.60 7.64 -27.25
CA GLY A 131 -3.12 7.47 -28.62
C GLY A 131 -2.44 8.74 -29.16
N MET A 132 -3.09 9.90 -29.05
CA MET A 132 -2.52 11.18 -29.49
C MET A 132 -1.22 11.54 -28.74
N LYS A 133 -1.14 11.19 -27.45
CA LYS A 133 0.11 11.34 -26.67
C LYS A 133 1.23 10.46 -27.18
N GLU A 134 0.94 9.25 -27.64
CA GLU A 134 1.95 8.38 -28.24
C GLU A 134 2.46 8.96 -29.57
N ASP A 135 1.57 9.52 -30.40
CA ASP A 135 1.96 10.23 -31.62
C ASP A 135 2.82 11.46 -31.31
N LEU A 136 2.50 12.18 -30.22
CA LEU A 136 3.28 13.31 -29.74
C LEU A 136 4.69 12.91 -29.27
N LYS A 137 4.91 11.69 -28.77
CA LYS A 137 6.27 11.22 -28.45
C LYS A 137 7.15 11.11 -29.68
N GLN A 138 6.57 10.80 -30.84
CA GLN A 138 7.29 10.76 -32.12
C GLN A 138 7.57 12.17 -32.66
N ASN A 139 6.71 13.14 -32.35
CA ASN A 139 6.85 14.55 -32.74
C ASN A 139 6.56 15.53 -31.56
N PRO A 140 7.49 15.70 -30.60
CA PRO A 140 7.23 16.39 -29.32
C PRO A 140 6.75 17.85 -29.41
N ASN A 141 7.00 18.51 -30.55
CA ASN A 141 6.69 19.93 -30.76
C ASN A 141 5.54 20.13 -31.76
N ASP A 142 4.74 19.11 -32.07
CA ASP A 142 3.57 19.29 -32.93
C ASP A 142 2.44 20.00 -32.18
N GLU A 143 2.44 21.34 -32.26
CA GLU A 143 1.42 22.20 -31.66
C GLU A 143 0.00 21.79 -32.07
N ARG A 144 -0.19 21.22 -33.27
CA ARG A 144 -1.52 20.79 -33.73
C ARG A 144 -2.03 19.63 -32.90
N ILE A 145 -1.17 18.66 -32.58
CA ILE A 145 -1.52 17.51 -31.73
C ILE A 145 -1.79 18.00 -30.31
N ILE A 146 -0.94 18.91 -29.79
CA ILE A 146 -1.12 19.51 -28.46
C ILE A 146 -2.49 20.21 -28.35
N HIS A 147 -2.81 21.08 -29.31
CA HIS A 147 -4.11 21.78 -29.35
C HIS A 147 -5.27 20.81 -29.49
N THR A 148 -5.11 19.75 -30.28
CA THR A 148 -6.14 18.72 -30.44
C THR A 148 -6.41 18.01 -29.11
N ILE A 149 -5.36 17.63 -28.37
CA ILE A 149 -5.50 17.01 -27.04
C ILE A 149 -6.22 17.96 -26.08
N ILE A 150 -5.81 19.23 -26.02
CA ILE A 150 -6.42 20.24 -25.12
C ILE A 150 -7.90 20.44 -25.44
N ASN A 151 -8.24 20.64 -26.72
CA ASN A 151 -9.63 20.79 -27.15
C ASN A 151 -10.46 19.56 -26.81
N TYR A 152 -9.89 18.37 -27.00
CA TYR A 152 -10.58 17.11 -26.70
C TYR A 152 -10.84 16.93 -25.20
N TYR A 153 -9.91 17.38 -24.34
CA TYR A 153 -10.16 17.44 -22.90
C TYR A 153 -11.32 18.37 -22.56
N GLN A 154 -11.39 19.55 -23.19
CA GLN A 154 -12.48 20.50 -22.98
C GLN A 154 -13.83 19.90 -23.41
N GLU A 155 -13.90 19.33 -24.62
CA GLU A 155 -15.10 18.67 -25.14
C GLU A 155 -15.58 17.56 -24.21
N LYS A 156 -14.66 16.77 -23.64
CA LYS A 156 -15.00 15.73 -22.69
C LYS A 156 -15.59 16.29 -21.39
N ILE A 157 -14.98 17.33 -20.84
CA ILE A 157 -15.49 17.98 -19.61
C ILE A 157 -16.88 18.57 -19.86
N ASP A 158 -17.09 19.23 -21.01
CA ASP A 158 -18.40 19.78 -21.39
C ASP A 158 -19.46 18.67 -21.54
N LEU A 159 -19.08 17.53 -22.11
CA LEU A 159 -19.96 16.37 -22.23
C LEU A 159 -20.34 15.83 -20.84
N MET A 160 -19.37 15.66 -19.94
CA MET A 160 -19.60 15.22 -18.57
C MET A 160 -20.50 16.20 -17.80
N ASP A 161 -20.26 17.51 -17.94
CA ASP A 161 -21.08 18.56 -17.34
C ASP A 161 -22.53 18.51 -17.85
N MET A 162 -22.71 18.36 -19.16
CA MET A 162 -24.02 18.20 -19.77
C MET A 162 -24.76 16.96 -19.24
N ILE A 163 -24.07 15.81 -19.08
CA ILE A 163 -24.67 14.60 -18.50
C ILE A 163 -25.15 14.90 -17.08
N ILE A 164 -24.28 15.48 -16.25
CA ILE A 164 -24.55 15.81 -14.85
C ILE A 164 -25.75 16.76 -14.74
N ALA A 165 -25.79 17.80 -15.57
CA ALA A 165 -26.88 18.78 -15.60
C ALA A 165 -28.22 18.14 -16.01
N ARG A 166 -28.24 17.30 -17.06
CA ARG A 166 -29.49 16.66 -17.53
C ARG A 166 -30.06 15.67 -16.52
N THR A 167 -29.19 14.87 -15.90
CA THR A 167 -29.62 13.86 -14.93
C THR A 167 -30.12 14.50 -13.63
N SER A 168 -29.45 15.55 -13.14
CA SER A 168 -29.91 16.29 -11.94
C SER A 168 -31.24 17.02 -12.14
N VAL A 169 -31.50 17.55 -13.34
CA VAL A 169 -32.79 18.19 -13.67
C VAL A 169 -33.93 17.16 -13.77
N SER A 170 -33.70 15.97 -14.34
CA SER A 170 -34.71 14.90 -14.37
C SER A 170 -35.12 14.44 -12.96
N THR A 171 -34.16 14.31 -12.03
CA THR A 171 -34.46 13.90 -10.65
C THR A 171 -35.37 14.91 -9.92
N ASN A 172 -35.24 16.21 -10.19
CA ASN A 172 -36.07 17.25 -9.57
C ASN A 172 -37.46 17.41 -10.22
N ALA A 173 -37.67 16.92 -11.45
CA ALA A 173 -38.94 17.04 -12.16
C ALA A 173 -39.95 15.91 -11.83
N ILE A 174 -39.51 14.88 -11.11
CA ILE A 174 -40.29 13.66 -10.79
C ILE A 174 -40.71 13.63 -9.31
N LEU A 175 -40.28 14.60 -8.49
CA LEU A 175 -40.74 14.85 -7.11
C LEU A 175 -41.81 15.94 -7.07
#